data_AF-A0A522SCS1-F1
#
_entry.id   AF-A0A522SCS1-F1
#
_cell.length_a   1.000
_cell.length_b   1.000
_cell.length_c   1.000
_cell.angle_alpha   90.00
_cell.angle_beta   90.00
_cell.angle_gamma   90.00
#
_symmetry.space_group_name_H-M   'P 1'
#
loop_
_entity.id
_entity.type
_entity.pdbx_description
1 polymer ?
#
loop_
_entity_poly.entity_id
_entity_poly.type
_entity_poly.pdbx_seq_one_letter_code
_entity_poly.pdbx_strand_id
1 'polypeptide(L)'
;MTDNARLSLLPVTLENADPRAKAVLEKAKASVGFIPNMYAGMANSPGLLQSYLDGYTAFRAHSGLTPAEQEVVFLTISRENGCDYC
;
A
#
# COMPACT_ATOMS: atom_id res chain seq x y z
N MET A 1 -8.42 23.93 -8.72
CA MET A 1 -8.55 23.72 -7.27
C MET A 1 -8.25 22.25 -7.00
N THR A 2 -7.00 21.90 -6.70
CA THR A 2 -6.68 20.58 -6.14
C THR A 2 -5.72 20.83 -5.00
N ASP A 3 -6.31 21.13 -3.85
CA ASP A 3 -5.56 21.19 -2.60
C ASP A 3 -5.24 19.73 -2.23
N ASN A 4 -4.15 19.21 -2.79
CA ASN A 4 -3.72 17.84 -2.55
C ASN A 4 -3.25 17.75 -1.10
N ALA A 5 -4.09 17.21 -0.22
CA ALA A 5 -3.73 16.95 1.18
C ALA A 5 -2.50 16.04 1.23
N ARG A 6 -1.33 16.64 1.45
CA ARG A 6 -0.06 15.93 1.63
C ARG A 6 0.16 15.74 3.11
N LEU A 7 0.40 14.49 3.53
CA LEU A 7 0.85 14.20 4.88
C LEU A 7 2.17 14.93 5.14
N SER A 8 2.29 15.57 6.30
CA SER A 8 3.55 16.17 6.77
C SER A 8 4.53 15.14 7.32
N LEU A 9 4.09 13.89 7.49
CA LEU A 9 4.89 12.78 7.96
C LEU A 9 5.89 12.36 6.89
N LEU A 10 7.15 12.20 7.29
CA LEU A 10 8.20 11.70 6.42
C LEU A 10 7.98 10.20 6.13
N PRO A 11 8.38 9.72 4.94
CA PRO A 11 8.32 8.30 4.63
C PRO A 11 9.27 7.50 5.53
N VAL A 12 8.82 6.31 5.94
CA VAL A 12 9.61 5.36 6.71
C VAL A 12 10.34 4.40 5.76
N THR A 13 11.63 4.22 5.98
CA THR A 13 12.53 3.35 5.24
C THR A 13 13.07 2.24 6.14
N LEU A 14 13.74 1.24 5.59
CA LEU A 14 14.31 0.12 6.37
C LEU A 14 15.43 0.58 7.33
N GLU A 15 16.04 1.73 7.05
CA GLU A 15 17.12 2.35 7.82
C GLU A 15 16.60 3.14 9.02
N ASN A 16 15.43 3.79 8.90
CA ASN A 16 14.87 4.66 9.94
C ASN A 16 13.66 4.06 10.70
N ALA A 17 13.17 2.89 10.27
CA ALA A 17 12.03 2.22 10.87
C ALA A 17 12.31 1.70 12.29
N ASP A 18 11.32 1.84 13.18
CA ASP A 18 11.29 1.07 14.42
C ASP A 18 11.19 -0.45 14.14
N PRO A 19 11.46 -1.33 15.12
CA PRO A 19 11.47 -2.77 14.88
C PRO A 19 10.16 -3.34 14.30
N ARG A 20 9.01 -2.79 14.71
CA ARG A 20 7.69 -3.25 14.23
C ARG A 20 7.45 -2.75 12.81
N ALA A 21 7.70 -1.48 12.54
CA ALA A 21 7.60 -0.91 11.19
C ALA A 21 8.52 -1.65 10.20
N LYS A 22 9.76 -1.92 10.62
CA LYS A 22 10.77 -2.61 9.82
C LYS A 22 10.32 -4.02 9.44
N ALA A 23 9.79 -4.79 10.39
CA ALA A 23 9.30 -6.14 10.13
C ALA A 23 8.20 -6.16 9.06
N VAL A 24 7.26 -5.20 9.11
CA VAL A 24 6.18 -5.11 8.13
C VAL A 24 6.70 -4.64 6.76
N LEU A 25 7.65 -3.69 6.72
CA LEU A 25 8.28 -3.23 5.48
C LEU A 25 9.09 -4.33 4.78
N GLU A 26 9.80 -5.17 5.53
CA GLU A 26 10.52 -6.33 4.96
C GLU A 26 9.54 -7.36 4.37
N LYS A 27 8.40 -7.64 5.06
CA LYS A 27 7.32 -8.49 4.51
C LYS A 27 6.80 -7.91 3.19
N ALA A 28 6.58 -6.60 3.14
CA ALA A 28 6.13 -5.93 1.93
C ALA A 28 7.17 -6.05 0.80
N LYS A 29 8.44 -5.72 1.07
CA LYS A 29 9.53 -5.81 0.08
C LYS A 29 9.71 -7.22 -0.46
N ALA A 30 9.60 -8.24 0.39
CA ALA A 30 9.68 -9.63 -0.04
C ALA A 30 8.54 -10.03 -0.99
N SER A 31 7.37 -9.39 -0.87
CA SER A 31 6.17 -9.72 -1.66
C SER A 31 6.14 -9.01 -3.02
N VAL A 32 6.59 -7.75 -3.08
CA VAL A 32 6.53 -6.91 -4.31
C VAL A 32 7.89 -6.55 -4.91
N GLY A 33 9.00 -6.91 -4.26
CA GLY A 33 10.38 -6.68 -4.75
C GLY A 33 10.97 -5.31 -4.40
N PHE A 34 10.14 -4.34 -4.00
CA PHE A 34 10.53 -3.01 -3.55
C PHE A 34 9.53 -2.47 -2.51
N ILE A 35 9.76 -1.27 -1.96
CA ILE A 35 8.80 -0.60 -1.06
C ILE A 35 8.09 0.51 -1.85
N PRO A 36 6.81 0.35 -2.21
CA PRO A 36 6.00 1.42 -2.79
C PRO A 36 5.94 2.66 -1.89
N ASN A 37 5.89 3.85 -2.50
CA ASN A 37 5.77 5.12 -1.77
C ASN A 37 4.61 5.13 -0.77
N MET A 38 3.46 4.56 -1.14
CA MET A 38 2.32 4.45 -0.24
C MET A 38 2.63 3.60 1.00
N TYR A 39 3.41 2.51 0.86
CA TYR A 39 3.76 1.64 1.98
C TYR A 39 4.75 2.33 2.92
N ALA A 40 5.71 3.08 2.38
CA ALA A 40 6.61 3.92 3.17
C ALA A 40 5.85 4.99 3.97
N GLY A 41 4.78 5.55 3.41
CA GLY A 41 3.87 6.45 4.13
C GLY A 41 3.09 5.73 5.22
N MET A 42 2.43 4.60 4.90
CA MET A 42 1.65 3.80 5.84
C MET A 42 2.48 3.23 6.99
N ALA A 43 3.78 2.99 6.79
CA ALA A 43 4.69 2.48 7.81
C ALA A 43 4.88 3.44 9.01
N ASN A 44 4.47 4.71 8.90
CA ASN A 44 4.29 5.59 10.07
C ASN A 44 3.27 5.03 11.10
N SER A 45 2.38 4.14 10.66
CA SER A 45 1.50 3.34 11.49
C SER A 45 1.62 1.86 11.08
N PRO A 46 2.49 1.06 11.73
CA PRO A 46 2.74 -0.32 11.31
C PRO A 46 1.48 -1.20 11.27
N GLY A 47 0.50 -0.91 12.14
CA GLY A 47 -0.80 -1.58 12.12
C GLY A 47 -1.58 -1.31 10.82
N LEU A 48 -1.56 -0.07 10.33
CA LEU A 48 -2.20 0.31 9.06
C LEU A 48 -1.57 -0.43 7.88
N LEU A 49 -0.24 -0.40 7.77
CA LEU A 49 0.45 -1.11 6.69
C LEU A 49 0.17 -2.63 6.75
N GLN A 50 0.19 -3.21 7.95
CA GLN A 50 -0.09 -4.64 8.12
C GLN A 50 -1.51 -4.99 7.64
N SER A 51 -2.52 -4.25 8.10
CA SER A 51 -3.90 -4.45 7.68
C SER A 51 -4.11 -4.29 6.17
N TYR A 52 -3.44 -3.30 5.56
CA TYR A 52 -3.49 -3.12 4.11
C TYR A 52 -2.93 -4.34 3.37
N LEU A 53 -1.75 -4.82 3.76
CA LEU A 53 -1.11 -5.98 3.11
C LEU A 53 -1.96 -7.24 3.23
N ASP A 54 -2.57 -7.47 4.39
CA ASP A 54 -3.40 -8.64 4.62
C ASP A 54 -4.71 -8.57 3.81
N GLY A 55 -5.36 -7.40 3.77
CA GLY A 55 -6.55 -7.18 2.93
C GLY A 55 -6.26 -7.30 1.44
N TYR A 56 -5.14 -6.74 0.98
CA TYR A 56 -4.70 -6.85 -0.41
C TYR A 56 -4.43 -8.29 -0.81
N THR A 57 -3.73 -9.05 0.05
CA THR A 57 -3.46 -10.47 -0.17
C THR A 57 -4.75 -11.29 -0.21
N ALA A 58 -5.67 -11.04 0.73
CA ALA A 58 -6.95 -11.73 0.78
C ALA A 58 -7.79 -11.47 -0.48
N PHE A 59 -7.86 -10.22 -0.95
CA PHE A 59 -8.57 -9.89 -2.20
C PHE A 59 -7.97 -10.64 -3.40
N ARG A 60 -6.64 -10.61 -3.54
CA ARG A 60 -5.98 -11.29 -4.67
C ARG A 60 -6.15 -12.81 -4.63
N ALA A 61 -6.15 -13.42 -3.45
CA ALA A 61 -6.25 -14.87 -3.28
C ALA A 61 -7.70 -15.39 -3.32
N HIS A 62 -8.68 -14.59 -2.90
CA HIS A 62 -10.03 -15.08 -2.58
C HIS A 62 -11.18 -14.32 -3.26
N SER A 63 -10.90 -13.38 -4.16
CA SER A 63 -11.96 -12.66 -4.91
C SER A 63 -12.68 -13.52 -5.96
N GLY A 64 -12.09 -14.64 -6.40
CA GLY A 64 -12.58 -15.43 -7.53
C GLY A 64 -12.33 -14.79 -8.90
N LEU A 65 -11.66 -13.63 -8.93
CA LEU A 65 -11.28 -12.92 -10.15
C LEU A 65 -9.88 -13.34 -10.62
N THR A 66 -9.68 -13.38 -11.93
CA THR A 66 -8.34 -13.51 -12.52
C THR A 66 -7.49 -12.27 -12.19
N PRO A 67 -6.14 -12.37 -12.26
CA PRO A 67 -5.28 -11.22 -12.01
C PRO A 67 -5.62 -9.98 -12.86
N ALA A 68 -6.00 -10.17 -14.13
CA ALA A 68 -6.39 -9.06 -15.00
C ALA A 68 -7.71 -8.40 -14.56
N GLU A 69 -8.71 -9.20 -14.17
CA GLU A 69 -9.99 -8.68 -13.67
C GLU A 69 -9.82 -7.93 -12.33
N GLN A 70 -8.89 -8.38 -11.48
CA GLN A 70 -8.54 -7.66 -10.25
C GLN A 70 -7.98 -6.26 -10.57
N GLU A 71 -7.10 -6.13 -11.57
CA GLU A 71 -6.61 -4.82 -12.00
C GLU A 71 -7.71 -3.95 -12.60
N VAL A 72 -8.67 -4.53 -13.33
CA VAL A 72 -9.83 -3.77 -13.82
C VAL A 72 -10.62 -3.17 -12.65
N VAL A 73 -10.85 -3.92 -11.56
CA VAL A 73 -11.50 -3.40 -10.35
C VAL A 73 -10.69 -2.25 -9.76
N PHE A 74 -9.38 -2.43 -9.57
CA PHE A 74 -8.53 -1.39 -8.99
C PHE A 74 -8.51 -0.11 -9.83
N LEU A 75 -8.21 -0.21 -11.13
CA LEU A 75 -8.15 0.94 -12.03
C LEU A 75 -9.50 1.66 -12.15
N THR A 76 -10.61 0.92 -12.13
CA THR A 76 -11.96 1.52 -12.15
C THR A 76 -12.20 2.36 -10.89
N ILE A 77 -11.88 1.83 -9.71
CA ILE A 77 -12.04 2.54 -8.44
C ILE A 77 -11.07 3.73 -8.36
N SER A 78 -9.83 3.59 -8.84
CA SER A 78 -8.86 4.69 -8.92
C SER A 78 -9.38 5.85 -9.76
N ARG A 79 -9.95 5.54 -10.93
CA ARG A 79 -10.53 6.56 -11.83
C ARG A 79 -11.75 7.24 -11.20
N GLU A 80 -12.65 6.48 -10.61
CA GLU A 80 -13.85 7.04 -9.96
C GLU A 80 -13.50 7.97 -8.79
N ASN A 81 -12.42 7.66 -8.05
CA ASN A 81 -11.97 8.46 -6.91
C ASN A 81 -10.90 9.51 -7.25
N GLY A 82 -10.52 9.66 -8.52
CA GLY A 82 -9.45 10.59 -8.93
C GLY A 82 -8.10 10.31 -8.26
N CYS A 83 -7.78 9.05 -7.96
CA CYS A 83 -6.47 8.68 -7.44
C CYS A 83 -5.48 8.54 -8.59
N ASP A 84 -4.52 9.45 -8.71
CA ASP A 84 -3.48 9.41 -9.76
C ASP A 84 -2.32 8.44 -9.43
N TYR A 85 -2.13 8.10 -8.16
CA TYR A 85 -1.10 7.14 -7.72
C TYR A 85 -1.56 5.70 -7.89
N CYS A 86 -2.86 5.50 -7.65
CA CYS A 86 -3.58 4.28 -7.94
C CYS A 86 -3.96 4.26 -9.44
#